data_AF-A0A0F8XKP8-F1
#
_entry.id   AF-A0A0F8XKP8-F1
#
_cell.length_a   1.000
_cell.length_b   1.000
_cell.length_c   1.000
_cell.angle_alpha   90.00
_cell.angle_beta   90.00
_cell.angle_gamma   90.00
#
_symmetry.space_group_name_H-M   'P 1'
#
loop_
_entity.id
_entity.type
_entity.pdbx_description
1 polymer ?
#
loop_
_entity_poly.entity_id
_entity_poly.type
_entity_poly.pdbx_seq_one_letter_code
_entity_poly.pdbx_strand_id
1 'polypeptide(L)'
;MDGTVRNVDRLRKSLSTIMIRRKREDVQKELPKIERIYDWHELSDEARDRYEVALEGLYQQLAEFDLSSEVIKITGLLAQITRLKQIVAQDKVERIADLALELSESYEISPAADKLGEGKVVIFSGFKAVARGIGKRLGHEAVVFDGDTKQEDRQRYVDQFQSDP
;
A
#
# COMPACT_ATOMS: atom_id res chain seq x y z
N MET A 1 -8.83 32.23 -7.69
CA MET A 1 -8.73 31.46 -8.94
C MET A 1 -10.14 31.04 -9.31
N ASP A 2 -10.61 31.45 -10.48
CA ASP A 2 -11.96 31.16 -10.94
C ASP A 2 -12.09 29.63 -11.20
N GLY A 3 -12.97 28.96 -10.46
CA GLY A 3 -13.11 27.49 -10.41
C GLY A 3 -13.70 26.85 -11.67
N THR A 4 -13.61 27.54 -12.81
CA THR A 4 -14.44 27.32 -14.00
C THR A 4 -13.68 26.66 -15.14
N VAL A 5 -12.46 26.17 -14.90
CA VAL A 5 -11.63 25.58 -15.96
C VAL A 5 -11.93 24.09 -16.13
N ARG A 6 -13.01 23.78 -16.86
CA ARG A 6 -13.38 22.41 -17.27
C ARG A 6 -12.53 21.84 -18.41
N ASN A 7 -11.62 22.66 -18.97
CA ASN A 7 -10.80 22.31 -20.13
C ASN A 7 -9.32 22.16 -19.71
N VAL A 8 -8.77 20.96 -19.91
CA VAL A 8 -7.41 20.58 -19.50
C VAL A 8 -6.34 21.49 -20.13
N ASP A 9 -6.52 21.95 -21.37
CA ASP A 9 -5.53 22.79 -22.05
C ASP A 9 -5.52 24.21 -21.49
N ARG A 10 -6.68 24.76 -21.15
CA ARG A 10 -6.77 26.05 -20.45
C ARG A 10 -6.12 25.95 -19.06
N LEU A 11 -6.33 24.84 -18.36
CA LEU A 11 -5.72 24.59 -17.06
C LEU A 11 -4.19 24.53 -17.20
N ARG A 12 -3.67 23.74 -18.15
CA ARG A 12 -2.22 23.67 -18.43
C ARG A 12 -1.62 25.05 -18.72
N LYS A 13 -2.28 25.87 -19.54
CA LYS A 13 -1.82 27.23 -19.87
C LYS A 13 -1.81 28.16 -18.65
N SER A 14 -2.81 28.05 -17.77
CA SER A 14 -2.84 28.85 -16.53
C SER A 14 -1.77 28.41 -15.52
N LEU A 15 -1.42 27.12 -15.51
CA LEU A 15 -0.44 26.56 -14.59
C LEU A 15 1.00 26.69 -15.08
N SER A 16 1.25 26.84 -16.39
CA SER A 16 2.59 26.77 -16.96
C SER A 16 3.55 27.85 -16.47
N THR A 17 3.06 28.98 -15.96
CA THR A 17 3.89 30.07 -15.40
C THR A 17 4.17 29.91 -13.92
N ILE A 18 3.43 29.05 -13.21
CA ILE A 18 3.53 28.88 -11.75
C ILE A 18 3.87 27.44 -11.32
N MET A 19 3.84 26.49 -12.25
CA MET A 19 4.10 25.07 -11.99
C MET A 19 5.06 24.50 -13.03
N ILE A 20 6.16 23.93 -12.54
CA ILE A 20 7.09 23.14 -13.35
C ILE A 20 6.86 21.67 -13.03
N ARG A 21 6.50 20.88 -14.04
CA ARG A 21 6.34 19.43 -13.92
C ARG A 21 7.09 18.74 -15.05
N ARG A 22 8.00 17.84 -14.71
CA ARG A 22 8.71 16.97 -15.65
C ARG A 22 8.39 15.52 -15.31
N LYS A 23 8.19 14.68 -16.32
CA LYS A 23 8.09 13.23 -16.08
C LYS A 23 9.48 12.64 -15.95
N ARG A 24 9.60 11.47 -15.30
CA ARG A 24 10.87 10.75 -15.23
C ARG A 24 11.43 10.43 -16.61
N GLU A 25 10.58 10.04 -17.56
CA GLU A 25 10.97 9.79 -18.95
C GLU A 25 11.60 11.01 -19.66
N ASP A 26 11.25 12.23 -19.24
CA ASP A 26 11.77 13.46 -19.82
C ASP A 26 13.18 13.82 -19.28
N VAL A 27 13.61 13.21 -18.16
CA VAL A 27 14.81 13.63 -17.40
C VAL A 27 15.82 12.49 -17.20
N GLN A 28 15.36 11.26 -16.99
CA GLN A 28 16.21 10.10 -16.70
C GLN A 28 15.94 9.01 -17.74
N LYS A 29 16.76 9.01 -18.80
CA LYS A 29 16.63 8.08 -19.94
C LYS A 29 17.18 6.68 -19.66
N GLU A 30 18.00 6.53 -18.62
CA GLU A 30 18.74 5.30 -18.32
C GLU A 30 18.04 4.40 -17.29
N LEU A 31 16.98 4.90 -16.63
CA LEU A 31 16.25 4.08 -15.66
C LEU A 31 15.32 3.08 -16.38
N PRO A 32 15.28 1.83 -15.89
CA PRO A 32 14.35 0.83 -16.40
C PRO A 32 12.90 1.23 -16.15
N LYS A 33 12.01 0.72 -16.99
CA LYS A 33 10.56 0.94 -16.81
C LYS A 33 10.09 0.21 -15.55
N ILE A 34 9.16 0.84 -14.83
CA ILE A 34 8.47 0.19 -13.70
C ILE A 34 7.45 -0.78 -14.29
N GLU A 35 7.66 -2.07 -14.07
CA GLU A 35 6.69 -3.12 -14.36
C GLU A 35 5.64 -3.18 -13.24
N ARG A 36 4.38 -3.44 -13.61
CA ARG A 36 3.27 -3.59 -12.66
C ARG A 36 2.70 -4.98 -12.81
N ILE A 37 2.86 -5.77 -11.75
CA ILE A 37 2.35 -7.13 -11.65
C ILE A 37 1.24 -7.13 -10.59
N TYR A 38 0.16 -7.85 -10.86
CA TYR A 38 -0.95 -8.02 -9.94
C TYR A 38 -0.99 -9.47 -9.48
N ASP A 39 -0.77 -9.69 -8.19
CA ASP A 39 -0.96 -10.99 -7.55
C ASP A 39 -2.34 -11.02 -6.87
N TRP A 40 -3.19 -11.96 -7.27
CA TRP A 40 -4.55 -12.09 -6.75
C TRP A 40 -4.56 -13.10 -5.61
N HIS A 41 -5.06 -12.67 -4.45
CA HIS A 41 -5.12 -13.50 -3.25
C HIS A 41 -6.56 -13.93 -2.99
N GLU A 42 -6.78 -15.24 -2.89
CA GLU A 42 -8.04 -15.80 -2.42
C GLU A 42 -8.07 -15.84 -0.90
N LEU A 43 -9.19 -15.42 -0.30
CA LEU A 43 -9.32 -15.46 1.16
C LEU A 43 -9.29 -16.89 1.66
N SER A 44 -8.50 -17.11 2.72
CA SER A 44 -8.56 -18.32 3.52
C SER A 44 -9.97 -18.54 4.08
N ASP A 45 -10.32 -19.79 4.38
CA ASP A 45 -11.64 -20.11 4.92
C ASP A 45 -11.92 -19.33 6.22
N GLU A 46 -10.94 -19.24 7.12
CA GLU A 46 -11.08 -18.49 8.37
C GLU A 46 -11.29 -16.99 8.13
N ALA A 47 -10.57 -16.40 7.17
CA ALA A 47 -10.75 -14.99 6.82
C ALA A 47 -12.08 -14.74 6.11
N ARG A 48 -12.55 -15.70 5.30
CA ARG A 48 -13.85 -15.65 4.63
C ARG A 48 -14.99 -15.64 5.64
N ASP A 49 -14.98 -16.55 6.61
CA ASP A 49 -15.96 -16.60 7.69
C ASP A 49 -16.02 -15.27 8.45
N ARG A 50 -14.84 -14.74 8.83
CA ARG A 50 -14.75 -13.43 9.51
C ARG A 50 -15.25 -12.28 8.64
N TYR A 51 -15.00 -12.34 7.33
CA TYR A 51 -15.42 -11.34 6.36
C TYR A 51 -16.94 -11.34 6.20
N GLU A 52 -17.56 -12.52 6.08
CA GLU A 52 -19.00 -12.68 5.93
C GLU A 52 -19.75 -12.16 7.15
N VAL A 53 -19.31 -12.50 8.37
CA VAL A 53 -19.90 -11.95 9.60
C VAL A 53 -19.81 -10.42 9.66
N ALA A 54 -18.66 -9.85 9.28
CA ALA A 54 -18.51 -8.39 9.24
C ALA A 54 -19.38 -7.75 8.14
N LEU A 55 -19.58 -8.44 7.02
CA LEU A 55 -20.40 -7.99 5.91
C LEU A 55 -21.90 -8.01 6.25
N GLU A 56 -22.37 -9.03 6.95
CA GLU A 56 -23.74 -9.09 7.45
C GLU A 56 -24.04 -7.92 8.39
N GLY A 57 -23.12 -7.62 9.32
CA GLY A 57 -23.26 -6.46 10.21
C GLY A 57 -23.31 -5.13 9.45
N LEU A 58 -22.55 -5.00 8.36
CA LEU A 58 -22.61 -3.83 7.47
C LEU A 58 -23.98 -3.71 6.78
N TYR A 59 -24.54 -4.82 6.27
CA TYR A 59 -25.85 -4.80 5.63
C TYR A 59 -26.98 -4.47 6.61
N GLN A 60 -26.92 -4.97 7.85
CA GLN A 60 -27.90 -4.61 8.88
C GLN A 60 -27.89 -3.10 9.17
N GLN A 61 -26.70 -2.49 9.31
CA GLN A 61 -26.57 -1.05 9.50
C GLN A 61 -27.08 -0.23 8.31
N LEU A 62 -26.87 -0.73 7.08
CA LEU A 62 -27.39 -0.08 5.87
C LEU A 62 -28.91 -0.18 5.77
N ALA A 63 -29.51 -1.31 6.18
CA ALA A 63 -30.97 -1.45 6.21
C ALA A 63 -31.61 -0.53 7.25
N GLU A 64 -30.99 -0.37 8.42
CA GLU A 64 -31.42 0.59 9.44
C GLU A 64 -31.27 2.05 8.98
N PHE A 65 -30.27 2.35 8.14
CA PHE A 65 -30.09 3.67 7.54
C PHE A 65 -31.26 4.04 6.61
N ASP A 66 -31.71 3.11 5.75
CA ASP A 66 -32.80 3.38 4.81
C ASP A 66 -34.15 3.58 5.51
N LEU A 67 -34.31 3.03 6.71
CA LEU A 67 -35.54 3.10 7.52
C LEU A 67 -35.57 4.28 8.50
N SER A 68 -34.43 4.87 8.86
CA SER A 68 -34.35 5.94 9.85
C SER A 68 -34.26 7.32 9.18
N SER A 69 -35.06 8.28 9.67
CA SER A 69 -35.00 9.69 9.22
C SER A 69 -33.79 10.44 9.81
N GLU A 70 -33.02 9.78 10.67
CA GLU A 70 -31.88 10.35 11.36
C GLU A 70 -30.60 10.17 10.53
N VAL A 71 -29.76 11.21 10.55
CA VAL A 71 -28.46 11.18 9.90
C VAL A 71 -27.54 10.26 10.70
N ILE A 72 -27.57 8.95 10.42
CA ILE A 72 -26.52 8.06 10.88
C ILE A 72 -25.20 8.60 10.33
N LYS A 73 -24.23 8.80 11.23
CA LYS A 73 -22.95 9.40 10.88
C LYS A 73 -22.22 8.47 9.92
N ILE A 74 -21.96 8.93 8.69
CA ILE A 74 -21.14 8.30 7.64
C ILE A 74 -19.87 7.63 8.21
N THR A 75 -19.34 8.16 9.32
CA THR A 75 -18.23 7.61 10.08
C THR A 75 -18.41 6.15 10.53
N GLY A 76 -19.62 5.73 10.91
CA GLY A 76 -19.91 4.35 11.31
C GLY A 76 -19.79 3.37 10.14
N LEU A 77 -20.34 3.74 8.99
CA LEU A 77 -20.25 2.97 7.75
C LEU A 77 -18.79 2.82 7.29
N LEU A 78 -18.03 3.92 7.32
CA LEU A 78 -16.61 3.91 6.98
C LEU A 78 -15.79 3.03 7.92
N ALA A 79 -16.15 2.95 9.20
CA ALA A 79 -15.49 2.06 10.14
C ALA A 79 -15.71 0.58 9.79
N GLN A 80 -16.93 0.20 9.41
CA GLN A 80 -17.23 -1.18 8.98
C GLN A 80 -16.53 -1.54 7.66
N ILE A 81 -16.55 -0.65 6.68
CA ILE A 81 -15.78 -0.85 5.43
C ILE A 81 -14.28 -0.98 5.73
N THR A 82 -13.77 -0.19 6.69
CA THR A 82 -12.38 -0.31 7.14
C THR A 82 -12.12 -1.68 7.79
N ARG A 83 -13.08 -2.21 8.55
CA ARG A 83 -12.97 -3.54 9.15
C ARG A 83 -12.87 -4.64 8.10
N LEU A 84 -13.70 -4.59 7.06
CA LEU A 84 -13.59 -5.52 5.91
C LEU A 84 -12.20 -5.45 5.27
N LYS A 85 -11.68 -4.24 5.02
CA LYS A 85 -10.32 -4.04 4.48
C LYS A 85 -9.22 -4.60 5.40
N GLN A 86 -9.38 -4.48 6.71
CA GLN A 86 -8.42 -5.01 7.69
C GLN A 86 -8.37 -6.54 7.65
N ILE A 87 -9.52 -7.22 7.56
CA ILE A 87 -9.59 -8.68 7.46
C ILE A 87 -8.82 -9.16 6.23
N VAL A 88 -9.14 -8.60 5.06
CA VAL A 88 -8.47 -8.93 3.79
C VAL A 88 -6.96 -8.62 3.86
N ALA A 89 -6.58 -7.50 4.47
CA ALA A 89 -5.17 -7.13 4.56
C ALA A 89 -4.37 -8.02 5.54
N GLN A 90 -4.99 -8.50 6.61
CA GLN A 90 -4.38 -9.43 7.56
C GLN A 90 -4.19 -10.82 6.95
N ASP A 91 -5.17 -11.31 6.19
CA ASP A 91 -5.10 -12.64 5.56
C ASP A 91 -3.93 -12.76 4.56
N LYS A 92 -3.56 -11.64 3.94
CA LYS A 92 -2.46 -11.58 2.96
C LYS A 92 -1.05 -11.55 3.57
N VAL A 93 -0.91 -11.48 4.90
CA VAL A 93 0.40 -11.28 5.55
C VAL A 93 1.41 -12.36 5.13
N GLU A 94 1.00 -13.63 5.17
CA GLU A 94 1.87 -14.76 4.82
C GLU A 94 2.28 -14.70 3.35
N ARG A 95 1.30 -14.59 2.43
CA ARG A 95 1.56 -14.50 0.98
C ARG A 95 2.47 -13.33 0.61
N ILE A 96 2.31 -12.17 1.26
CA ILE A 96 3.16 -11.00 1.02
C ILE A 96 4.60 -11.26 1.48
N ALA A 97 4.77 -11.92 2.63
CA ALA A 97 6.10 -12.27 3.12
C ALA A 97 6.79 -13.28 2.18
N ASP A 98 6.08 -14.32 1.74
CA ASP A 98 6.61 -15.32 0.81
C ASP A 98 6.99 -14.68 -0.53
N LEU A 99 6.11 -13.83 -1.09
CA LEU A 99 6.40 -13.11 -2.33
C LEU A 99 7.61 -12.18 -2.19
N ALA A 100 7.82 -11.57 -1.03
CA ALA A 100 8.98 -10.73 -0.80
C ALA A 100 10.29 -11.54 -0.83
N LEU A 101 10.29 -12.74 -0.24
CA LEU A 101 11.43 -13.65 -0.29
C LEU A 101 11.68 -14.17 -1.72
N GLU A 102 10.63 -14.63 -2.41
CA GLU A 102 10.70 -15.06 -3.82
C GLU A 102 11.30 -13.97 -4.72
N LEU A 103 10.85 -12.72 -4.55
CA LEU A 103 11.37 -11.58 -5.29
C LEU A 103 12.83 -11.31 -4.94
N SER A 104 13.19 -11.32 -3.65
CA SER A 104 14.57 -11.09 -3.22
C SER A 104 15.53 -12.10 -3.86
N GLU A 105 15.23 -13.39 -3.74
CA GLU A 105 16.04 -14.49 -4.27
C GLU A 105 16.12 -14.47 -5.81
N SER A 106 15.01 -14.17 -6.50
CA SER A 106 14.98 -14.16 -7.96
C SER A 106 15.90 -13.11 -8.58
N TYR A 107 16.16 -12.01 -7.87
CA TYR A 107 17.02 -10.92 -8.34
C TYR A 107 18.52 -11.20 -8.11
N GLU A 108 18.89 -11.92 -7.05
CA GLU A 108 20.28 -12.33 -6.79
C GLU A 108 20.86 -13.22 -7.91
N ILE A 109 20.01 -14.02 -8.55
CA ILE A 109 20.42 -15.01 -9.57
C ILE A 109 20.50 -14.36 -10.97
N SER A 110 20.02 -13.13 -11.14
CA SER A 110 19.97 -12.47 -12.44
C SER A 110 21.33 -11.88 -12.86
N PRO A 111 21.81 -12.11 -14.10
CA PRO A 111 22.97 -11.41 -14.66
C PRO A 111 22.82 -9.88 -14.75
N ALA A 112 21.63 -9.36 -14.45
CA ALA A 112 21.32 -7.93 -14.36
C ALA A 112 21.35 -7.37 -12.93
N ALA A 113 21.72 -8.18 -11.92
CA ALA A 113 21.83 -7.75 -10.52
C ALA A 113 22.68 -6.48 -10.35
N ASP A 114 23.76 -6.36 -11.12
CA ASP A 114 24.65 -5.19 -11.13
C ASP A 114 23.99 -3.85 -11.54
N LYS A 115 22.76 -3.87 -12.10
CA LYS A 115 22.13 -2.69 -12.73
C LYS A 115 20.85 -2.19 -12.06
N LEU A 116 20.19 -2.98 -11.21
CA LEU A 116 18.85 -2.65 -10.72
C LEU A 116 18.64 -2.74 -9.20
N GLY A 117 19.63 -3.19 -8.44
CA GLY A 117 19.58 -3.27 -6.98
C GLY A 117 19.83 -4.67 -6.45
N GLU A 118 20.24 -4.74 -5.18
CA GLU A 118 20.68 -5.93 -4.44
C GLU A 118 19.51 -6.85 -4.02
N GLY A 119 18.50 -7.08 -4.86
CA GLY A 119 17.33 -7.92 -4.50
C GLY A 119 16.40 -7.34 -3.42
N LYS A 120 16.68 -6.13 -2.93
CA LYS A 120 15.94 -5.49 -1.83
C LYS A 120 14.47 -5.18 -2.19
N VAL A 121 13.55 -5.63 -1.35
CA VAL A 121 12.10 -5.43 -1.52
C VAL A 121 11.55 -4.39 -0.55
N VAL A 122 10.77 -3.43 -1.06
CA VAL A 122 10.06 -2.44 -0.24
C VAL A 122 8.57 -2.75 -0.21
N ILE A 123 8.04 -3.00 0.99
CA ILE A 123 6.63 -3.35 1.21
C ILE A 123 5.89 -2.16 1.83
N PHE A 124 4.81 -1.72 1.19
CA PHE A 124 3.93 -0.68 1.73
C PHE A 124 2.61 -1.30 2.22
N SER A 125 2.13 -0.84 3.37
CA SER A 125 0.83 -1.23 3.91
C SER A 125 0.06 -0.03 4.44
N GLY A 126 -1.26 -0.04 4.23
CA GLY A 126 -2.18 0.95 4.82
C GLY A 126 -2.50 0.71 6.29
N PHE A 127 -2.10 -0.44 6.85
CA PHE A 127 -2.41 -0.81 8.24
C PHE A 127 -1.14 -1.17 9.01
N LYS A 128 -0.88 -0.47 10.11
CA LYS A 128 0.29 -0.71 10.98
C LYS A 128 0.41 -2.17 11.42
N ALA A 129 -0.71 -2.77 11.85
CA ALA A 129 -0.73 -4.17 12.28
C ALA A 129 -0.29 -5.14 11.17
N VAL A 130 -0.62 -4.84 9.91
CA VAL A 130 -0.25 -5.68 8.75
C VAL A 130 1.24 -5.50 8.45
N ALA A 131 1.75 -4.27 8.42
CA ALA A 131 3.20 -4.02 8.24
C ALA A 131 4.04 -4.73 9.32
N ARG A 132 3.63 -4.61 10.59
CA ARG A 132 4.27 -5.31 11.71
C ARG A 132 4.12 -6.82 11.62
N GLY A 133 2.97 -7.32 11.15
CA GLY A 133 2.72 -8.74 10.92
C GLY A 133 3.67 -9.34 9.88
N ILE A 134 3.81 -8.67 8.73
CA ILE A 134 4.75 -9.06 7.67
C ILE A 134 6.18 -9.06 8.19
N GLY A 135 6.60 -8.00 8.88
CA GLY A 135 7.94 -7.95 9.45
C GLY A 135 8.20 -9.01 10.52
N LYS A 136 7.19 -9.33 11.36
CA LYS A 136 7.30 -10.46 12.30
C LYS A 136 7.49 -11.78 11.56
N ARG A 137 6.83 -11.97 10.42
CA ARG A 137 6.93 -13.18 9.59
C ARG A 137 8.27 -13.28 8.85
N LEU A 138 8.84 -12.14 8.45
CA LEU A 138 10.18 -12.07 7.82
C LEU A 138 11.32 -12.11 8.85
N GLY A 139 11.05 -11.74 10.10
CA GLY A 139 12.02 -11.83 11.18
C GLY A 139 13.22 -10.89 10.96
N HIS A 140 14.42 -11.47 10.88
CA HIS A 140 15.67 -10.73 10.75
C HIS A 140 15.93 -10.21 9.33
N GLU A 141 15.22 -10.75 8.33
CA GLU A 141 15.30 -10.36 6.92
C GLU A 141 14.65 -8.99 6.64
N ALA A 142 13.97 -8.39 7.62
CA ALA A 142 13.21 -7.17 7.41
C ALA A 142 13.42 -6.14 8.52
N VAL A 143 13.56 -4.89 8.09
CA VAL A 143 13.36 -3.72 8.95
C VAL A 143 11.95 -3.19 8.77
N VAL A 144 11.33 -2.77 9.87
CA VAL A 144 9.96 -2.25 9.88
C VAL A 144 9.92 -0.94 10.64
N PHE A 145 9.31 0.06 10.04
CA PHE A 145 8.93 1.28 10.74
C PHE A 145 7.54 1.75 10.31
N ASP A 146 6.89 2.49 11.18
CA ASP A 146 5.60 3.11 10.91
C ASP A 146 5.55 4.56 11.46
N GLY A 147 4.34 5.11 11.57
CA GLY A 147 4.13 6.47 12.07
C GLY A 147 4.48 6.67 13.56
N ASP A 148 4.60 5.59 14.34
CA ASP A 148 4.95 5.66 15.76
C ASP A 148 6.47 5.52 15.99
N THR A 149 7.22 5.12 14.96
CA THR A 149 8.68 4.98 15.03
C THR A 149 9.34 6.35 15.16
N LYS A 150 10.22 6.52 16.16
CA LYS A 150 10.99 7.75 16.35
C LYS A 150 11.87 8.04 15.13
N GLN A 151 12.15 9.32 14.89
CA GLN A 151 12.94 9.75 13.74
C GLN A 151 14.35 9.14 13.73
N GLU A 152 15.01 9.07 14.89
CA GLU A 152 16.34 8.47 15.03
C GLU A 152 16.34 6.98 14.67
N ASP A 153 15.34 6.22 15.16
CA ASP A 153 15.19 4.80 14.85
C ASP A 153 14.87 4.58 13.36
N ARG A 154 14.05 5.46 12.76
CA ARG A 154 13.75 5.40 11.33
C ARG A 154 15.00 5.55 10.47
N GLN A 155 15.86 6.51 10.79
CA GLN A 155 17.10 6.69 10.03
C GLN A 155 17.98 5.45 10.14
N ARG A 156 18.13 4.88 11.35
CA ARG A 156 18.87 3.62 11.56
C ARG A 156 18.33 2.48 10.69
N TYR A 157 17.01 2.31 10.60
CA TYR A 157 16.41 1.27 9.76
C TYR A 157 16.63 1.51 8.26
N VAL A 158 16.56 2.76 7.82
CA VAL A 158 16.88 3.11 6.43
C VAL A 158 18.34 2.79 6.13
N ASP A 159 19.25 3.18 7.01
CA ASP A 159 20.67 2.91 6.85
C ASP A 159 20.94 1.41 6.81
N GLN A 160 20.34 0.64 7.73
CA GLN A 160 20.43 -0.83 7.72
C GLN A 160 19.94 -1.42 6.40
N PHE A 161 18.77 -1.01 5.90
CA PHE A 161 18.27 -1.48 4.61
C PHE A 161 19.19 -1.12 3.43
N GLN A 162 19.88 0.03 3.49
CA GLN A 162 20.80 0.44 2.42
C GLN A 162 22.16 -0.28 2.51
N SER A 163 22.66 -0.58 3.71
CA SER A 163 24.03 -1.07 3.92
C SER A 163 24.16 -2.56 4.19
N ASP A 164 23.11 -3.21 4.68
CA ASP A 164 23.08 -4.67 4.85
C ASP A 164 22.88 -5.29 3.45
N PRO A 165 23.82 -6.13 2.97
CA PRO A 165 23.73 -6.73 1.64
C PRO A 165 22.50 -7.63 1.49
#